data_AF-A0A1G0ZBI6-F1
#
_entry.id   AF-A0A1G0ZBI6-F1
#
_cell.length_a   1.000
_cell.length_b   1.000
_cell.length_c   1.000
_cell.angle_alpha   90.00
_cell.angle_beta   90.00
_cell.angle_gamma   90.00
#
_symmetry.space_group_name_H-M   'P 1'
#
loop_
_entity.id
_entity.type
_entity.pdbx_description
1 polymer ?
#
loop_
_entity_poly.entity_id
_entity_poly.type
_entity_poly.pdbx_seq_one_letter_code
_entity_poly.pdbx_strand_id
1 'polypeptide(L)'
;MINNADDLYKIFDLDDSEYNNKVYFDHDLGFSVRRKYPNYPECRYIPPQDKDGNPDTVVLIAIKYEKTEIKDDKGPISLRVSTFSEYLYKNFDYNFDDDKCPTRESVIISKNSFSPYEIISIGEFFFDRTKKSIVDMQGDKLTGKNLLDILYKKHVGSAHPLSKTRIKVRTFQVVFSCLEKFLRLAKWGLTFFTGRTLKNDLKTPPIGFKYKHEDMLYTKDEYCEVMGWKVSMREGRMLSLLLLLSCFVIYCTGWNNVFIRMGKHILYYPLLSLAFFILATSIYDFLMPRFLLLIINLIIKMRLFLIKKKIRV
;
A
#
# COMPACT_ATOMS: atom_id res chain seq x y z
N MET A 1 -14.32 19.17 -17.89
CA MET A 1 -14.52 17.87 -17.21
C MET A 1 -13.52 16.91 -17.83
N ILE A 2 -12.79 16.11 -17.04
CA ILE A 2 -11.81 15.14 -17.60
C ILE A 2 -12.58 13.88 -17.97
N ASN A 3 -12.85 13.71 -19.26
CA ASN A 3 -13.67 12.61 -19.76
C ASN A 3 -12.82 11.48 -20.31
N ASN A 4 -11.65 11.81 -20.87
CA ASN A 4 -10.68 10.86 -21.42
C ASN A 4 -9.23 11.23 -21.03
N ALA A 5 -8.26 10.42 -21.45
CA ALA A 5 -6.84 10.65 -21.21
C ALA A 5 -6.28 11.89 -21.92
N ASP A 6 -6.87 12.29 -23.05
CA ASP A 6 -6.45 13.49 -23.81
C ASP A 6 -6.81 14.78 -23.10
N ASP A 7 -7.98 14.84 -22.47
CA ASP A 7 -8.38 15.97 -21.64
C ASP A 7 -7.37 16.17 -20.50
N LEU A 8 -6.94 15.07 -19.86
CA LEU A 8 -5.92 15.11 -18.81
C LEU A 8 -4.57 15.55 -19.36
N TYR A 9 -4.16 15.05 -20.53
CA TYR A 9 -2.89 15.44 -21.15
C TYR A 9 -2.84 16.92 -21.52
N LYS A 10 -3.93 17.46 -22.10
CA LYS A 10 -4.06 18.89 -22.43
C LYS A 10 -3.93 19.80 -21.21
N ILE A 11 -4.37 19.34 -20.04
CA ILE A 11 -4.18 20.09 -18.79
C ILE A 11 -2.70 20.20 -18.39
N PHE A 12 -1.87 19.22 -18.77
CA PHE A 12 -0.45 19.23 -18.44
C PHE A 12 0.38 20.12 -19.38
N ASP A 13 -0.13 20.42 -20.58
CA ASP A 13 0.46 21.35 -21.55
C ASP A 13 1.94 21.03 -21.87
N LEU A 14 2.17 19.88 -22.52
CA LEU A 14 3.50 19.26 -22.65
C LEU A 14 4.05 19.25 -24.08
N ASP A 15 3.34 19.83 -25.05
CA ASP A 15 3.63 19.70 -26.49
C ASP A 15 5.05 20.20 -26.86
N ASP A 16 5.56 21.23 -26.16
CA ASP A 16 6.92 21.78 -26.35
C ASP A 16 7.91 21.39 -25.23
N SER A 17 7.70 20.25 -24.57
CA SER A 17 8.52 19.83 -23.43
C SER A 17 9.37 18.59 -23.70
N GLU A 18 10.40 18.38 -22.89
CA GLU A 18 11.20 17.14 -22.86
C GLU A 18 10.37 15.87 -22.51
N TYR A 19 9.09 16.04 -22.20
CA TYR A 19 8.13 14.99 -21.90
C TYR A 19 7.21 14.63 -23.09
N ASN A 20 7.49 15.14 -24.30
CA ASN A 20 6.68 14.90 -25.50
C ASN A 20 6.84 13.47 -26.10
N ASN A 21 6.83 12.45 -25.23
CA ASN A 21 6.82 11.05 -25.64
C ASN A 21 5.72 10.32 -24.88
N LYS A 22 4.51 10.42 -25.42
CA LYS A 22 3.25 10.02 -24.78
C LYS A 22 2.95 8.54 -25.02
N VAL A 23 2.63 7.83 -23.95
CA VAL A 23 2.12 6.45 -24.00
C VAL A 23 0.85 6.36 -23.17
N TYR A 24 -0.25 5.93 -23.80
CA TYR A 24 -1.56 5.83 -23.16
C TYR A 24 -1.73 4.50 -22.41
N PHE A 25 -2.59 4.50 -21.39
CA PHE A 25 -3.06 3.29 -20.74
C PHE A 25 -4.43 2.93 -21.32
N ASP A 26 -4.58 1.71 -21.86
CA ASP A 26 -5.80 1.29 -22.58
C ASP A 26 -7.08 1.22 -21.71
N HIS A 27 -6.97 1.32 -20.38
CA HIS A 27 -8.09 1.09 -19.46
C HIS A 27 -8.27 2.13 -18.36
N ASP A 28 -7.43 3.16 -18.30
CA ASP A 28 -7.44 4.15 -17.22
C ASP A 28 -7.44 5.57 -17.77
N LEU A 29 -8.02 6.52 -17.01
CA LEU A 29 -7.91 7.95 -17.31
C LEU A 29 -6.53 8.44 -16.93
N GLY A 30 -5.58 8.17 -17.80
CA GLY A 30 -4.18 8.41 -17.53
C GLY A 30 -3.33 8.39 -18.79
N PHE A 31 -2.14 8.92 -18.65
CA PHE A 31 -1.11 8.85 -19.67
C PHE A 31 0.23 8.68 -18.98
N SER A 32 1.24 8.27 -19.74
CA SER A 32 2.62 8.24 -19.28
C SER A 32 3.51 9.01 -20.22
N VAL A 33 4.58 9.56 -19.66
CA VAL A 33 5.63 10.28 -20.38
C VAL A 33 6.97 9.65 -20.09
N ARG A 34 7.86 9.70 -21.07
CA ARG A 34 9.23 9.20 -20.95
C ARG A 34 10.21 10.36 -20.99
N ARG A 35 11.26 10.30 -20.16
CA ARG A 35 12.39 11.24 -20.17
C ARG A 35 13.69 10.49 -19.95
N LYS A 36 14.73 10.82 -20.71
CA LYS A 36 16.07 10.22 -20.53
C LYS A 36 16.65 10.62 -19.16
N TYR A 37 17.48 9.76 -18.57
CA TYR A 37 18.26 10.14 -17.39
C TYR A 37 19.29 11.22 -17.75
N PRO A 38 19.62 12.14 -16.83
CA PRO A 38 20.70 13.08 -17.06
C PRO A 38 22.04 12.38 -16.85
N ASN A 39 23.08 12.89 -17.51
CA ASN A 39 24.42 12.35 -17.40
C ASN A 39 25.06 12.64 -16.03
N TYR A 40 26.16 11.96 -15.73
CA TYR A 40 27.00 12.28 -14.58
C TYR A 40 27.52 13.74 -14.70
N PRO A 41 27.58 14.53 -13.60
CA PRO A 41 27.39 14.17 -12.20
C PRO A 41 25.95 14.29 -11.67
N GLU A 42 24.99 14.73 -12.49
CA GLU A 42 23.62 14.99 -12.03
C GLU A 42 22.90 13.70 -11.60
N CYS A 43 23.15 12.59 -12.31
CA CYS A 43 22.71 11.26 -11.91
C CYS A 43 23.90 10.30 -11.77
N ARG A 44 23.89 9.48 -10.70
CA ARG A 44 24.85 8.37 -10.51
C ARG A 44 24.37 7.05 -11.09
N TYR A 45 23.14 7.00 -11.58
CA TYR A 45 22.63 5.84 -12.31
C TYR A 45 23.14 5.91 -13.74
N ILE A 46 23.70 4.81 -14.21
CA ILE A 46 24.19 4.67 -15.58
C ILE A 46 23.20 3.75 -16.31
N PRO A 47 22.35 4.26 -17.22
CA PRO A 47 21.42 3.41 -17.95
C PRO A 47 22.19 2.47 -18.89
N PRO A 48 21.71 1.23 -19.13
CA PRO A 48 22.26 0.36 -20.15
C PRO A 48 22.15 1.03 -21.52
N GLN A 49 23.14 0.82 -22.38
CA GLN A 49 23.24 1.40 -23.71
C GLN A 49 23.35 0.31 -24.78
N ASP A 50 22.72 0.57 -25.93
CA ASP A 50 22.89 -0.22 -27.15
C ASP A 50 24.29 -0.01 -27.76
N LYS A 51 24.55 -0.68 -28.90
CA LYS A 51 25.83 -0.56 -29.62
C LYS A 51 26.09 0.86 -30.13
N ASP A 52 25.04 1.64 -30.36
CA ASP A 52 25.09 3.03 -30.84
C ASP A 52 25.23 4.06 -29.69
N GLY A 53 25.25 3.60 -28.43
CA GLY A 53 25.37 4.45 -27.25
C GLY A 53 24.04 5.06 -26.77
N ASN A 54 22.90 4.67 -27.34
CA ASN A 54 21.60 5.16 -26.89
C ASN A 54 21.18 4.45 -25.61
N PRO A 55 20.63 5.19 -24.61
CA PRO A 55 20.17 4.60 -23.37
C PRO A 55 18.87 3.81 -23.59
N ASP A 56 18.88 2.54 -23.23
CA ASP A 56 17.68 1.68 -23.21
C ASP A 56 16.77 1.99 -22.03
N THR A 57 17.36 2.30 -20.87
CA THR A 57 16.57 2.62 -19.69
C THR A 57 16.30 4.11 -19.59
N VAL A 58 15.02 4.46 -19.51
CA VAL A 58 14.51 5.83 -19.37
C VAL A 58 13.66 5.97 -18.10
N VAL A 59 13.40 7.21 -17.69
CA VAL A 59 12.43 7.52 -16.65
C VAL A 59 11.03 7.48 -17.25
N LEU A 60 10.15 6.65 -16.69
CA LEU A 60 8.74 6.62 -17.01
C LEU A 60 7.95 7.31 -15.89
N ILE A 61 7.16 8.32 -16.23
CA ILE A 61 6.23 8.98 -15.30
C ILE A 61 4.81 8.66 -15.75
N ALA A 62 4.11 7.83 -14.98
CA ALA A 62 2.72 7.48 -15.19
C ALA A 62 1.80 8.40 -14.35
N ILE A 63 0.79 8.95 -15.01
CA ILE A 63 -0.21 9.86 -14.42
C ILE A 63 -1.59 9.21 -14.56
N LYS A 64 -2.36 9.21 -13.47
CA LYS A 64 -3.72 8.69 -13.41
C LYS A 64 -4.65 9.66 -12.67
N TYR A 65 -5.82 9.92 -13.23
CA TYR A 65 -6.89 10.67 -12.58
C TYR A 65 -7.92 9.72 -11.95
N GLU A 66 -8.16 9.86 -10.66
CA GLU A 66 -9.05 8.97 -9.90
C GLU A 66 -10.46 9.59 -9.79
N LYS A 67 -11.36 9.18 -10.70
CA LYS A 67 -12.75 9.67 -10.74
C LYS A 67 -13.57 9.34 -9.48
N THR A 68 -13.21 8.28 -8.74
CA THR A 68 -14.02 7.76 -7.62
C THR A 68 -13.82 8.50 -6.30
N GLU A 69 -12.85 9.40 -6.19
CA GLU A 69 -12.47 10.05 -4.92
C GLU A 69 -12.59 11.57 -4.94
N ILE A 70 -13.60 12.12 -5.64
CA ILE A 70 -13.79 13.58 -5.73
C ILE A 70 -14.34 14.11 -4.40
N LYS A 71 -13.61 15.02 -3.75
CA LYS A 71 -14.06 15.80 -2.58
C LYS A 71 -13.87 17.28 -2.87
N ASP A 72 -14.86 18.10 -2.55
CA ASP A 72 -14.80 19.56 -2.70
C ASP A 72 -14.33 20.02 -4.10
N ASP A 73 -14.87 19.39 -5.16
CA ASP A 73 -14.51 19.60 -6.57
C ASP A 73 -13.04 19.34 -6.94
N LYS A 74 -12.29 18.70 -6.04
CA LYS A 74 -10.91 18.26 -6.26
C LYS A 74 -10.89 16.75 -6.46
N GLY A 75 -10.45 16.33 -7.65
CA GLY A 75 -10.20 14.91 -7.93
C GLY A 75 -8.71 14.57 -7.78
N PRO A 76 -8.33 13.50 -7.08
CA PRO A 76 -6.92 13.17 -6.89
C PRO A 76 -6.24 12.76 -8.19
N ILE A 77 -4.96 13.13 -8.31
CA ILE A 77 -4.05 12.68 -9.36
C ILE A 77 -3.01 11.77 -8.70
N SER A 78 -2.97 10.53 -9.16
CA SER A 78 -1.98 9.54 -8.76
C SER A 78 -0.84 9.52 -9.77
N LEU A 79 0.38 9.60 -9.26
CA LEU A 79 1.60 9.70 -10.05
C LEU A 79 2.57 8.60 -9.64
N ARG A 80 3.23 8.00 -10.62
CA ARG A 80 4.25 6.97 -10.39
C ARG A 80 5.45 7.26 -11.30
N VAL A 81 6.64 7.31 -10.71
CA VAL A 81 7.90 7.46 -11.46
C VAL A 81 8.81 6.27 -11.21
N SER A 82 9.24 5.62 -12.28
CA SER A 82 10.07 4.41 -12.24
C SER A 82 11.09 4.37 -13.38
N THR A 83 12.10 3.53 -13.24
CA THR A 83 12.96 3.07 -14.34
C THR A 83 12.14 2.23 -15.32
N PHE A 84 12.36 2.42 -16.62
CA PHE A 84 11.69 1.65 -17.68
C PHE A 84 12.71 1.29 -18.77
N SER A 85 12.86 0.00 -19.06
CA SER A 85 13.69 -0.51 -20.17
C SER A 85 12.82 -0.65 -21.42
N GLU A 86 13.21 0.01 -22.51
CA GLU A 86 12.47 -0.05 -23.76
C GLU A 86 12.58 -1.41 -24.44
N TYR A 87 13.74 -2.06 -24.29
CA TYR A 87 14.04 -3.39 -24.82
C TYR A 87 13.27 -4.48 -24.07
N LEU A 88 13.36 -4.52 -22.73
CA LEU A 88 12.65 -5.52 -21.90
C LEU A 88 11.14 -5.30 -21.86
N TYR A 89 10.65 -4.14 -22.29
CA TYR A 89 9.21 -3.95 -22.50
C TYR A 89 8.71 -4.74 -23.72
N LYS A 90 9.54 -4.91 -24.75
CA LYS A 90 9.19 -5.62 -25.99
C LYS A 90 9.61 -7.08 -25.97
N ASN A 91 10.62 -7.41 -25.15
CA ASN A 91 11.25 -8.72 -25.09
C ASN A 91 11.21 -9.28 -23.68
N PHE A 92 11.09 -10.60 -23.54
CA PHE A 92 11.05 -11.24 -22.22
C PHE A 92 12.38 -11.14 -21.45
N ASP A 93 13.51 -11.17 -22.15
CA ASP A 93 14.86 -11.07 -21.58
C ASP A 93 15.83 -10.43 -22.59
N TYR A 94 17.04 -10.10 -22.15
CA TYR A 94 18.12 -9.60 -22.99
C TYR A 94 18.58 -10.66 -24.00
N ASN A 95 18.53 -10.33 -25.28
CA ASN A 95 19.13 -11.12 -26.35
C ASN A 95 20.32 -10.35 -26.91
N PHE A 96 21.53 -10.67 -26.44
CA PHE A 96 22.75 -9.95 -26.83
C PHE A 96 23.15 -10.13 -28.31
N ASP A 97 22.47 -11.03 -29.02
CA ASP A 97 22.62 -11.20 -30.47
C ASP A 97 21.78 -10.19 -31.27
N ASP A 98 20.79 -9.53 -30.65
CA ASP A 98 20.01 -8.45 -31.27
C ASP A 98 20.80 -7.13 -31.22
N ASP A 99 20.91 -6.45 -32.37
CA ASP A 99 21.57 -5.16 -32.49
C ASP A 99 20.92 -4.06 -31.65
N LYS A 100 19.62 -4.16 -31.37
CA LYS A 100 18.87 -3.22 -30.53
C LYS A 100 18.95 -3.56 -29.03
N CYS A 101 19.53 -4.70 -28.67
CA CYS A 101 19.73 -5.06 -27.28
C CYS A 101 20.88 -4.23 -26.68
N PRO A 102 20.74 -3.75 -25.43
CA PRO A 102 21.87 -3.21 -24.69
C PRO A 102 23.06 -4.18 -24.66
N THR A 103 24.26 -3.64 -24.78
CA THR A 103 25.47 -4.46 -24.71
C THR A 103 25.59 -5.11 -23.34
N ARG A 104 26.10 -6.34 -23.30
CA ARG A 104 26.27 -7.10 -22.06
C ARG A 104 27.08 -6.33 -21.02
N GLU A 105 28.15 -5.67 -21.45
CA GLU A 105 29.00 -4.83 -20.61
C GLU A 105 28.23 -3.66 -20.01
N SER A 106 27.43 -2.96 -20.83
CA SER A 106 26.62 -1.83 -20.37
C SER A 106 25.54 -2.25 -19.38
N VAL A 107 24.91 -3.42 -19.58
CA VAL A 107 23.97 -4.00 -18.61
C VAL A 107 24.66 -4.28 -17.27
N ILE A 108 25.89 -4.81 -17.27
CA ILE A 108 26.65 -5.08 -16.05
C ILE A 108 27.00 -3.77 -15.33
N ILE A 109 27.48 -2.76 -16.06
CA ILE A 109 27.79 -1.43 -15.51
C ILE A 109 26.54 -0.82 -14.87
N SER A 110 25.40 -0.87 -15.57
CA SER A 110 24.14 -0.35 -15.08
C SER A 110 23.68 -1.04 -13.79
N LYS A 111 23.75 -2.37 -13.74
CA LYS A 111 23.41 -3.17 -12.55
C LYS A 111 24.26 -2.82 -11.34
N ASN A 112 25.53 -2.44 -11.55
CA ASN A 112 26.45 -2.03 -10.49
C ASN A 112 26.32 -0.55 -10.10
N SER A 113 25.61 0.26 -10.90
CA SER A 113 25.36 1.67 -10.60
C SER A 113 24.24 1.85 -9.59
N PHE A 114 24.15 3.03 -8.96
CA PHE A 114 23.10 3.29 -7.96
C PHE A 114 21.77 3.57 -8.64
N SER A 115 20.93 2.54 -8.77
CA SER A 115 19.59 2.71 -9.32
C SER A 115 18.74 3.68 -8.48
N PRO A 116 17.93 4.53 -9.13
CA PRO A 116 16.97 5.39 -8.46
C PRO A 116 15.81 4.54 -7.92
N TYR A 117 15.18 5.01 -6.85
CA TYR A 117 14.00 4.39 -6.28
C TYR A 117 12.74 4.81 -7.03
N GLU A 118 11.81 3.86 -7.15
CA GLU A 118 10.45 4.16 -7.59
C GLU A 118 9.76 5.12 -6.60
N ILE A 119 9.11 6.15 -7.15
CA ILE A 119 8.36 7.14 -6.39
C ILE A 119 6.89 7.06 -6.79
N ILE A 120 6.06 6.68 -5.83
CA ILE A 120 4.60 6.73 -5.94
C ILE A 120 4.11 7.92 -5.12
N SER A 121 3.31 8.79 -5.75
CA SER A 121 2.67 9.96 -5.16
C SER A 121 1.16 9.81 -5.33
N ILE A 122 0.45 9.65 -4.21
CA ILE A 122 -1.00 9.46 -4.15
C ILE A 122 -1.55 10.48 -3.17
N GLY A 123 -2.50 11.29 -3.61
CA GLY A 123 -3.13 12.34 -2.79
C GLY A 123 -2.22 13.53 -2.49
N GLU A 124 -1.10 13.69 -3.22
CA GLU A 124 -0.24 14.88 -3.13
C GLU A 124 -0.71 16.00 -4.06
N PHE A 125 -1.34 15.62 -5.17
CA PHE A 125 -1.75 16.51 -6.24
C PHE A 125 -3.21 16.24 -6.60
N PHE A 126 -3.92 17.30 -6.92
CA PHE A 126 -5.34 17.26 -7.22
C PHE A 126 -5.63 18.08 -8.46
N PHE A 127 -6.61 17.64 -9.24
CA PHE A 127 -7.21 18.47 -10.26
C PHE A 127 -8.40 19.21 -9.65
N ASP A 128 -8.28 20.53 -9.54
CA ASP A 128 -9.37 21.43 -9.15
C ASP A 128 -10.26 21.70 -10.37
N ARG A 129 -11.50 21.20 -10.34
CA ARG A 129 -12.44 21.31 -11.47
C ARG A 129 -12.91 22.74 -11.70
N THR A 130 -12.97 23.55 -10.64
CA THR A 130 -13.43 24.93 -10.68
C THR A 130 -12.36 25.83 -11.30
N LYS A 131 -11.11 25.68 -10.84
CA LYS A 131 -9.96 26.44 -11.37
C LYS A 131 -9.40 25.86 -12.67
N LYS A 132 -9.82 24.65 -13.06
CA LYS A 132 -9.29 23.87 -14.19
C LYS A 132 -7.77 23.78 -14.14
N SER A 133 -7.21 23.53 -12.96
CA SER A 133 -5.78 23.50 -12.75
C SER A 133 -5.35 22.40 -11.80
N ILE A 134 -4.11 21.98 -11.93
CA ILE A 134 -3.47 21.11 -10.96
C ILE A 134 -3.11 21.96 -9.74
N VAL A 135 -3.46 21.48 -8.56
CA VAL A 135 -3.10 22.08 -7.28
C VAL A 135 -2.42 21.04 -6.41
N ASP A 136 -1.52 21.49 -5.55
CA ASP A 136 -0.98 20.64 -4.48
C ASP A 136 -1.97 20.57 -3.29
N MET A 137 -1.53 19.94 -2.19
CA MET A 137 -2.32 19.88 -0.96
C MET A 137 -2.57 21.24 -0.31
N GLN A 138 -1.67 22.20 -0.50
CA GLN A 138 -1.76 23.55 0.04
C GLN A 138 -2.77 24.39 -0.75
N GLY A 139 -3.13 23.93 -1.96
CA GLY A 139 -4.01 24.63 -2.88
C GLY A 139 -3.24 25.55 -3.82
N ASP A 140 -1.91 25.47 -3.81
CA ASP A 140 -1.05 26.23 -4.70
C ASP A 140 -1.12 25.63 -6.10
N LYS A 141 -1.23 26.50 -7.10
CA LYS A 141 -1.38 26.10 -8.49
C LYS A 141 -0.04 25.60 -9.03
N LEU A 142 -0.06 24.43 -9.65
CA LEU A 142 1.08 23.83 -10.33
C LEU A 142 0.77 23.68 -11.82
N THR A 143 1.78 23.90 -12.66
CA THR A 143 1.74 23.50 -14.06
C THR A 143 2.06 22.01 -14.19
N GLY A 144 1.57 21.36 -15.24
CA GLY A 144 1.89 19.95 -15.50
C GLY A 144 3.40 19.70 -15.61
N LYS A 145 4.12 20.57 -16.33
CA LYS A 145 5.58 20.51 -16.42
C LYS A 145 6.27 20.61 -15.05
N ASN A 146 5.88 21.57 -14.20
CA ASN A 146 6.48 21.73 -12.88
C ASN A 146 6.26 20.49 -12.01
N LEU A 147 5.06 19.91 -12.08
CA LEU A 147 4.73 18.67 -11.38
C LEU A 147 5.65 17.51 -11.81
N LEU A 148 5.81 17.32 -13.13
CA LEU A 148 6.67 16.28 -13.68
C LEU A 148 8.15 16.51 -13.32
N ASP A 149 8.62 17.75 -13.38
CA ASP A 149 10.00 18.11 -13.00
C ASP A 149 10.30 17.86 -11.52
N ILE A 150 9.34 18.13 -10.63
CA ILE A 150 9.47 17.81 -9.20
C ILE A 150 9.67 16.30 -9.02
N LEU A 151 8.83 15.49 -9.67
CA LEU A 151 8.91 14.03 -9.55
C LEU A 151 10.18 13.48 -10.19
N TYR A 152 10.55 13.97 -11.37
CA TYR A 152 11.76 13.60 -12.08
C TYR A 152 13.00 13.90 -11.23
N LYS A 153 13.13 15.12 -10.69
CA LYS A 153 14.25 15.50 -9.81
C LYS A 153 14.29 14.66 -8.53
N LYS A 154 13.15 14.36 -7.92
CA LYS A 154 13.10 13.46 -6.74
C LYS A 154 13.59 12.06 -7.10
N HIS A 155 13.18 11.52 -8.25
CA HIS A 155 13.57 10.19 -8.72
C HIS A 155 15.06 10.14 -9.05
N VAL A 156 15.57 11.04 -9.89
CA VAL A 156 17.00 11.16 -10.23
C VAL A 156 17.85 11.38 -8.98
N GLY A 157 17.42 12.26 -8.07
CA GLY A 157 18.13 12.54 -6.82
C GLY A 157 18.24 11.33 -5.90
N SER A 158 17.37 10.33 -6.04
CA SER A 158 17.42 9.10 -5.25
C SER A 158 18.51 8.12 -5.71
N ALA A 159 19.09 8.31 -6.89
CA ALA A 159 20.26 7.58 -7.36
C ALA A 159 21.54 7.93 -6.57
N HIS A 160 21.57 9.05 -5.84
CA HIS A 160 22.75 9.42 -5.05
C HIS A 160 22.75 8.68 -3.69
N PRO A 161 23.82 7.94 -3.33
CA PRO A 161 23.82 7.05 -2.16
C PRO A 161 23.58 7.77 -0.83
N LEU A 162 24.08 8.99 -0.69
CA LEU A 162 24.00 9.81 0.52
C LEU A 162 22.96 10.95 0.41
N SER A 163 22.12 10.96 -0.62
CA SER A 163 21.12 12.02 -0.72
C SER A 163 20.06 11.87 0.36
N LYS A 164 19.64 13.01 0.92
CA LYS A 164 18.49 13.07 1.84
C LYS A 164 17.25 12.43 1.20
N THR A 165 17.09 12.57 -0.11
CA THR A 165 15.99 11.97 -0.88
C THR A 165 16.05 10.44 -0.85
N ARG A 166 17.21 9.82 -1.10
CA ARG A 166 17.38 8.36 -1.07
C ARG A 166 17.05 7.78 0.31
N ILE A 167 17.58 8.40 1.37
CA ILE A 167 17.33 7.97 2.75
C ILE A 167 15.83 8.10 3.07
N LYS A 168 15.21 9.24 2.76
CA LYS A 168 13.78 9.46 2.99
C LYS A 168 12.90 8.46 2.26
N VAL A 169 13.15 8.23 0.96
CA VAL A 169 12.37 7.28 0.15
C VAL A 169 12.55 5.86 0.67
N ARG A 170 13.79 5.44 0.97
CA ARG A 170 14.07 4.12 1.54
C ARG A 170 13.38 3.91 2.88
N THR A 171 13.50 4.86 3.81
CA THR A 171 12.83 4.77 5.12
C THR A 171 11.32 4.70 4.97
N PHE A 172 10.74 5.52 4.09
CA PHE A 172 9.31 5.47 3.80
C PHE A 172 8.90 4.10 3.26
N GLN A 173 9.60 3.56 2.26
CA GLN A 173 9.31 2.25 1.67
C GLN A 173 9.42 1.12 2.70
N VAL A 174 10.44 1.14 3.56
CA VAL A 174 10.62 0.13 4.63
C VAL A 174 9.47 0.20 5.63
N VAL A 175 9.16 1.39 6.14
CA VAL A 175 8.05 1.57 7.11
C VAL A 175 6.72 1.17 6.49
N PHE A 176 6.45 1.59 5.25
CA PHE A 176 5.23 1.25 4.53
C PHE A 176 5.10 -0.25 4.30
N SER A 177 6.18 -0.93 3.87
CA SER A 177 6.22 -2.38 3.71
C SER A 177 5.96 -3.11 5.04
N CYS A 178 6.53 -2.63 6.14
CA CYS A 178 6.25 -3.17 7.47
C CYS A 178 4.76 -3.02 7.83
N LEU A 179 4.17 -1.84 7.63
CA LEU A 179 2.74 -1.63 7.89
C LEU A 179 1.85 -2.52 7.02
N GLU A 180 2.21 -2.77 5.75
CA GLU A 180 1.47 -3.70 4.90
C GLU A 180 1.53 -5.13 5.43
N LYS A 181 2.71 -5.59 5.87
CA LYS A 181 2.85 -6.92 6.49
C LYS A 181 2.03 -7.03 7.77
N PHE A 182 2.07 -6.01 8.64
CA PHE A 182 1.23 -5.96 9.84
C PHE A 182 -0.26 -5.93 9.51
N LEU A 183 -0.68 -5.19 8.49
CA LEU A 183 -2.08 -5.16 8.04
C LEU A 183 -2.54 -6.54 7.55
N ARG A 184 -1.71 -7.23 6.75
CA ARG A 184 -1.99 -8.61 6.31
C ARG A 184 -2.07 -9.56 7.50
N LEU A 185 -1.15 -9.45 8.46
CA LEU A 185 -1.14 -10.25 9.67
C LEU A 185 -2.40 -10.01 10.52
N ALA A 186 -2.83 -8.75 10.68
CA ALA A 186 -4.03 -8.41 11.43
C ALA A 186 -5.32 -8.93 10.74
N LYS A 187 -5.40 -8.85 9.41
CA LYS A 187 -6.52 -9.43 8.63
C LYS A 187 -6.53 -10.96 8.69
N TRP A 188 -5.35 -11.57 8.59
CA TRP A 188 -5.19 -13.00 8.80
C TRP A 188 -5.64 -13.39 10.21
N GLY A 189 -5.22 -12.64 11.24
CA GLY A 189 -5.66 -12.83 12.62
C GLY A 189 -7.17 -12.71 12.77
N LEU A 190 -7.81 -11.73 12.12
CA LEU A 190 -9.27 -11.60 12.11
C LEU A 190 -9.93 -12.88 11.56
N THR A 191 -9.43 -13.38 10.44
CA THR A 191 -9.96 -14.61 9.82
C THR A 191 -9.67 -15.86 10.66
N PHE A 192 -8.50 -15.93 11.27
CA PHE A 192 -8.04 -17.10 12.02
C PHE A 192 -8.71 -17.21 13.40
N PHE A 193 -8.72 -16.12 14.18
CA PHE A 193 -9.26 -16.10 15.54
C PHE A 193 -10.79 -16.03 15.58
N THR A 194 -11.41 -15.35 14.60
CA THR A 194 -12.85 -15.03 14.65
C THR A 194 -13.63 -15.68 13.49
N GLY A 195 -12.95 -16.19 12.47
CA GLY A 195 -13.64 -16.64 11.24
C GLY A 195 -14.29 -15.50 10.46
N ARG A 196 -13.96 -14.23 10.75
CA ARG A 196 -14.50 -13.06 10.05
C ARG A 196 -13.52 -12.46 9.06
N THR A 197 -14.04 -11.89 7.99
CA THR A 197 -13.31 -11.18 6.91
C THR A 197 -13.95 -9.81 6.66
N LEU A 198 -13.33 -8.98 5.84
CA LEU A 198 -13.84 -7.64 5.52
C LEU A 198 -14.52 -7.64 4.15
N LYS A 199 -15.73 -7.06 4.06
CA LYS A 199 -16.57 -7.01 2.84
C LYS A 199 -15.87 -6.37 1.65
N ASN A 200 -15.08 -5.32 1.89
CA ASN A 200 -14.39 -4.55 0.86
C ASN A 200 -12.89 -4.50 1.19
N ASP A 201 -12.14 -5.55 0.88
CA ASP A 201 -10.70 -5.56 1.10
C ASP A 201 -9.97 -4.61 0.12
N LEU A 202 -9.99 -3.31 0.44
CA LEU A 202 -9.35 -2.28 -0.36
C LEU A 202 -7.83 -2.37 -0.19
N LYS A 203 -7.12 -2.62 -1.31
CA LYS A 203 -5.65 -2.55 -1.40
C LYS A 203 -5.15 -1.14 -1.06
N THR A 204 -5.88 -0.11 -1.49
CA THR A 204 -5.58 1.31 -1.27
C THR A 204 -6.86 1.99 -0.75
N PRO A 205 -7.01 2.10 0.57
CA PRO A 205 -8.18 2.77 1.14
C PRO A 205 -8.06 4.29 0.93
N PRO A 206 -9.17 5.00 0.61
CA PRO A 206 -9.19 6.44 0.42
C PRO A 206 -8.75 7.21 1.68
N ILE A 207 -8.37 8.48 1.50
CA ILE A 207 -8.05 9.36 2.63
C ILE A 207 -9.27 9.53 3.54
N GLY A 208 -9.10 9.18 4.81
CA GLY A 208 -10.14 9.23 5.85
C GLY A 208 -10.97 7.94 5.97
N PHE A 209 -10.62 6.90 5.22
CA PHE A 209 -11.31 5.61 5.29
C PHE A 209 -11.13 4.91 6.64
N LYS A 210 -12.20 4.25 7.11
CA LYS A 210 -12.24 3.44 8.31
C LYS A 210 -13.26 2.31 8.14
N TYR A 211 -12.88 1.08 8.46
CA TYR A 211 -13.82 -0.03 8.53
C TYR A 211 -14.73 0.10 9.75
N LYS A 212 -16.02 -0.11 9.55
CA LYS A 212 -17.05 -0.23 10.59
C LYS A 212 -17.24 -1.69 10.98
N HIS A 213 -17.93 -1.92 12.10
CA HIS A 213 -18.25 -3.26 12.55
C HIS A 213 -19.11 -4.03 11.53
N GLU A 214 -20.01 -3.32 10.85
CA GLU A 214 -20.90 -3.83 9.79
C GLU A 214 -20.13 -4.35 8.57
N ASP A 215 -18.88 -3.94 8.39
CA ASP A 215 -18.05 -4.41 7.27
C ASP A 215 -17.45 -5.80 7.51
N MET A 216 -17.60 -6.36 8.72
CA MET A 216 -17.14 -7.71 9.05
C MET A 216 -18.16 -8.76 8.60
N LEU A 217 -17.72 -9.71 7.78
CA LEU A 217 -18.52 -10.83 7.30
C LEU A 217 -17.96 -12.14 7.82
N TYR A 218 -18.83 -13.08 8.19
CA TYR A 218 -18.40 -14.45 8.49
C TYR A 218 -17.90 -15.13 7.21
N THR A 219 -16.83 -15.92 7.34
CA THR A 219 -16.41 -16.84 6.27
C THR A 219 -17.47 -17.93 6.10
N LYS A 220 -17.73 -18.32 4.85
CA LYS A 220 -18.95 -19.06 4.44
C LYS A 220 -19.17 -20.41 5.12
N ASP A 221 -18.17 -21.00 5.79
CA ASP A 221 -18.17 -22.46 6.01
C ASP A 221 -18.06 -22.96 7.46
N GLU A 222 -18.09 -22.12 8.51
CA GLU A 222 -17.93 -22.65 9.89
C GLU A 222 -18.70 -21.86 10.96
N TYR A 223 -20.03 -21.76 10.86
CA TYR A 223 -20.85 -21.23 11.96
C TYR A 223 -21.90 -22.23 12.46
N CYS A 224 -22.17 -22.19 13.76
CA CYS A 224 -23.26 -22.89 14.42
C CYS A 224 -24.27 -21.85 14.91
N GLU A 225 -25.55 -22.17 14.83
CA GLU A 225 -26.61 -21.33 15.38
C GLU A 225 -26.99 -21.86 16.77
N VAL A 226 -26.66 -21.10 17.81
CA VAL A 226 -26.99 -21.43 19.20
C VAL A 226 -28.05 -20.43 19.65
N MET A 227 -29.30 -20.88 19.82
CA MET A 227 -30.43 -20.03 20.23
C MET A 227 -30.64 -18.79 19.35
N GLY A 228 -30.47 -18.92 18.02
CA GLY A 228 -30.59 -17.81 17.06
C GLY A 228 -29.33 -16.95 16.92
N TRP A 229 -28.28 -17.23 17.68
CA TRP A 229 -26.99 -16.56 17.57
C TRP A 229 -26.02 -17.36 16.70
N LYS A 230 -25.52 -16.74 15.62
CA LYS A 230 -24.49 -17.32 14.76
C LYS A 230 -23.11 -17.17 15.42
N VAL A 231 -22.55 -18.28 15.89
CA VAL A 231 -21.22 -18.35 16.50
C VAL A 231 -20.28 -19.11 15.58
N SER A 232 -19.07 -18.60 15.36
CA SER A 232 -18.08 -19.30 14.54
C SER A 232 -17.56 -20.53 15.29
N MET A 233 -17.54 -21.70 14.65
CA MET A 233 -16.95 -22.91 15.26
C MET A 233 -15.45 -22.72 15.55
N ARG A 234 -14.77 -21.85 14.80
CA ARG A 234 -13.38 -21.47 15.06
C ARG A 234 -13.22 -20.71 16.36
N GLU A 235 -14.14 -19.80 16.68
CA GLU A 235 -14.11 -19.04 17.93
C GLU A 235 -14.18 -19.97 19.14
N GLY A 236 -15.09 -20.96 19.09
CA GLY A 236 -15.19 -21.99 20.13
C GLY A 236 -13.88 -22.77 20.31
N ARG A 237 -13.29 -23.26 19.22
CA ARG A 237 -12.00 -23.99 19.27
C ARG A 237 -10.86 -23.11 19.80
N MET A 238 -10.79 -21.85 19.39
CA MET A 238 -9.75 -20.92 19.82
C MET A 238 -9.92 -20.53 21.29
N LEU A 239 -11.14 -20.35 21.77
CA LEU A 239 -11.40 -20.14 23.19
C LEU A 239 -10.99 -21.35 24.02
N SER A 240 -11.34 -22.57 23.59
CA SER A 240 -10.90 -23.80 24.27
C SER A 240 -9.37 -23.92 24.33
N LEU A 241 -8.68 -23.59 23.23
CA LEU A 241 -7.22 -23.57 23.19
C LEU A 241 -6.63 -22.52 24.16
N LEU A 242 -7.20 -21.31 24.19
CA LEU A 242 -6.78 -20.24 25.11
C LEU A 242 -6.98 -20.63 26.57
N LEU A 243 -8.12 -21.26 26.89
CA LEU A 243 -8.38 -21.78 28.24
C LEU A 243 -7.34 -22.84 28.61
N LEU A 244 -7.05 -23.80 27.72
CA LEU A 244 -6.04 -24.84 27.95
C LEU A 244 -4.64 -24.25 28.15
N LEU A 245 -4.23 -23.30 27.31
CA LEU A 245 -2.95 -22.59 27.45
C LEU A 245 -2.89 -21.81 28.77
N SER A 246 -3.98 -21.13 29.16
CA SER A 246 -4.03 -20.39 30.42
C SER A 246 -3.89 -21.33 31.63
N CYS A 247 -4.55 -22.49 31.61
CA CYS A 247 -4.40 -23.52 32.64
C CYS A 247 -2.95 -24.04 32.70
N PHE A 248 -2.33 -24.28 31.54
CA PHE A 248 -0.94 -24.73 31.46
C PHE A 248 0.03 -23.68 32.03
N VAL A 249 -0.13 -22.41 31.66
CA VAL A 249 0.70 -21.31 32.21
C VAL A 249 0.53 -21.21 33.71
N ILE A 250 -0.71 -21.23 34.24
CA ILE A 250 -0.98 -21.19 35.69
C ILE A 250 -0.31 -22.38 36.41
N TYR A 251 -0.36 -23.58 35.82
CA TYR A 251 0.31 -24.76 36.35
C TYR A 251 1.84 -24.57 36.40
N CYS A 252 2.45 -24.08 35.32
CA CYS A 252 3.89 -23.88 35.22
C CYS A 252 4.42 -22.73 36.09
N THR A 253 3.69 -21.62 36.20
CA THR A 253 4.12 -20.45 36.96
C THR A 253 3.86 -20.57 38.46
N GLY A 254 3.16 -21.62 38.90
CA GLY A 254 2.86 -21.84 40.31
C GLY A 254 2.07 -20.70 40.94
N TRP A 255 1.24 -19.99 40.16
CA TRP A 255 0.32 -18.94 40.62
C TRP A 255 -0.77 -19.56 41.51
N ASN A 256 -0.36 -19.98 42.70
CA ASN A 256 -1.11 -20.75 43.64
C ASN A 256 -1.82 -19.81 44.61
N ASN A 257 -3.14 -19.67 44.43
CA ASN A 257 -4.12 -20.08 45.44
C ASN A 257 -5.51 -19.53 45.11
N VAL A 258 -5.61 -18.35 44.50
CA VAL A 258 -6.92 -17.72 44.25
C VAL A 258 -7.51 -18.22 42.92
N PHE A 259 -6.77 -18.13 41.82
CA PHE A 259 -7.26 -18.51 40.49
C PHE A 259 -7.53 -20.02 40.38
N ILE A 260 -6.66 -20.86 40.93
CA ILE A 260 -6.88 -22.31 40.94
C ILE A 260 -8.08 -22.70 41.80
N ARG A 261 -8.30 -22.03 42.94
CA ARG A 261 -9.43 -22.30 43.83
C ARG A 261 -10.76 -21.83 43.20
N MET A 262 -10.78 -20.65 42.57
CA MET A 262 -11.92 -20.19 41.76
C MET A 262 -12.19 -21.12 40.58
N GLY A 263 -11.16 -21.52 39.84
CA GLY A 263 -11.28 -22.45 38.71
C GLY A 263 -11.85 -23.81 39.13
N LYS A 264 -11.39 -24.36 40.26
CA LYS A 264 -11.96 -25.60 40.83
C LYS A 264 -13.44 -25.45 41.17
N HIS A 265 -13.86 -24.34 41.78
CA HIS A 265 -15.29 -24.10 42.06
C HIS A 265 -16.12 -23.95 40.79
N ILE A 266 -15.62 -23.24 39.77
CA ILE A 266 -16.31 -23.08 38.49
C ILE A 266 -16.46 -24.45 37.78
N LEU A 267 -15.45 -25.31 37.82
CA LEU A 267 -15.48 -26.63 37.20
C LEU A 267 -16.29 -27.67 38.01
N TYR A 268 -16.35 -27.54 39.33
CA TYR A 268 -17.07 -28.49 40.20
C TYR A 268 -18.59 -28.39 40.05
N TYR A 269 -19.11 -27.20 39.73
CA TYR A 269 -20.55 -26.96 39.56
C TYR A 269 -20.90 -26.87 38.06
N PRO A 270 -21.60 -27.86 37.46
CA PRO A 270 -21.86 -27.89 36.02
C PRO A 270 -22.59 -26.66 35.48
N LEU A 271 -23.57 -26.14 36.21
CA LEU A 271 -24.31 -24.92 35.84
C LEU A 271 -23.41 -23.69 35.83
N LEU A 272 -22.52 -23.57 36.81
CA LEU A 272 -21.59 -22.44 36.92
C LEU A 272 -20.53 -22.51 35.81
N SER A 273 -20.04 -23.71 35.50
CA SER A 273 -19.14 -23.96 34.37
C SER A 273 -19.78 -23.56 33.04
N LEU A 274 -21.02 -23.99 32.80
CA LEU A 274 -21.78 -23.64 31.60
C LEU A 274 -21.99 -22.14 31.47
N ALA A 275 -22.44 -21.48 32.55
CA ALA A 275 -22.64 -20.03 32.57
C ALA A 275 -21.34 -19.27 32.29
N PHE A 276 -20.23 -19.71 32.89
CA PHE A 276 -18.90 -19.14 32.63
C PHE A 276 -18.48 -19.31 31.18
N PHE A 277 -18.68 -20.50 30.59
CA PHE A 277 -18.31 -20.76 29.20
C PHE A 277 -19.12 -19.90 28.21
N ILE A 278 -20.43 -19.77 28.43
CA ILE A 278 -21.29 -18.90 27.62
C ILE A 278 -20.83 -17.45 27.72
N LEU A 279 -20.56 -16.97 28.93
CA LEU A 279 -20.10 -15.60 29.16
C LEU A 279 -18.72 -15.35 28.54
N ALA A 280 -17.77 -16.27 28.71
CA ALA A 280 -16.44 -16.18 28.11
C ALA A 280 -16.50 -16.19 26.58
N THR A 281 -17.32 -17.05 25.99
CA THR A 281 -17.54 -17.11 24.53
C THR A 281 -18.17 -15.83 24.02
N SER A 282 -19.18 -15.30 24.72
CA SER A 282 -19.85 -14.04 24.38
C SER A 282 -18.88 -12.86 24.42
N ILE A 283 -18.05 -12.80 25.46
CA ILE A 283 -17.03 -11.76 25.61
C ILE A 283 -15.99 -11.90 24.49
N TYR A 284 -15.55 -13.11 24.16
CA TYR A 284 -14.56 -13.35 23.11
C TYR A 284 -15.09 -12.97 21.72
N ASP A 285 -16.28 -13.46 21.35
CA ASP A 285 -16.94 -13.18 20.07
C ASP A 285 -17.23 -11.67 19.89
N PHE A 286 -17.48 -10.95 20.99
CA PHE A 286 -17.72 -9.52 20.93
C PHE A 286 -16.42 -8.70 20.92
N LEU A 287 -15.48 -8.99 21.83
CA LEU A 287 -14.29 -8.16 22.04
C LEU A 287 -13.19 -8.42 21.02
N MET A 288 -12.91 -9.68 20.68
CA MET A 288 -11.76 -10.04 19.85
C MET A 288 -11.88 -9.44 18.42
N PRO A 289 -13.02 -9.56 17.72
CA PRO A 289 -13.18 -8.94 16.40
C PRO A 289 -13.07 -7.42 16.46
N ARG A 290 -13.64 -6.78 17.48
CA ARG A 290 -13.56 -5.32 17.69
C ARG A 290 -12.15 -4.84 17.92
N PHE A 291 -11.39 -5.58 18.73
CA PHE A 291 -9.99 -5.28 19.02
C PHE A 291 -9.14 -5.39 17.75
N LEU A 292 -9.29 -6.48 16.99
CA LEU A 292 -8.58 -6.66 15.72
C LEU A 292 -8.98 -5.58 14.68
N LEU A 293 -10.26 -5.23 14.60
CA LEU A 293 -10.73 -4.15 13.74
C LEU A 293 -10.15 -2.79 14.13
N LEU A 294 -9.99 -2.53 15.43
CA LEU A 294 -9.32 -1.33 15.93
C LEU A 294 -7.85 -1.30 15.50
N ILE A 295 -7.12 -2.41 15.63
CA ILE A 295 -5.74 -2.54 15.16
C ILE A 295 -5.65 -2.29 13.65
N ILE A 296 -6.52 -2.92 12.86
CA ILE A 296 -6.58 -2.73 11.40
C ILE A 296 -6.78 -1.25 11.06
N ASN A 297 -7.76 -0.59 11.70
CA ASN A 297 -8.03 0.82 11.49
C ASN A 297 -6.89 1.73 11.96
N LEU A 298 -6.19 1.38 13.03
CA LEU A 298 -5.02 2.11 13.50
C LEU A 298 -3.88 2.03 12.48
N ILE A 299 -3.60 0.84 11.94
CA ILE A 299 -2.58 0.63 10.90
C ILE A 299 -2.95 1.42 9.62
N ILE A 300 -4.22 1.40 9.20
CA ILE A 300 -4.69 2.20 8.06
C ILE A 300 -4.50 3.69 8.32
N LYS A 301 -4.87 4.16 9.51
CA LYS A 301 -4.68 5.57 9.91
C LYS A 301 -3.20 5.96 9.90
N MET A 302 -2.30 5.10 10.39
CA MET A 302 -0.85 5.30 10.33
C MET A 302 -0.34 5.34 8.89
N ARG A 303 -0.81 4.44 8.02
CA ARG A 303 -0.49 4.42 6.59
C ARG A 303 -0.90 5.72 5.91
N LEU A 304 -2.14 6.15 6.11
CA LEU A 304 -2.65 7.42 5.57
C LEU A 304 -1.91 8.63 6.13
N PHE A 305 -1.53 8.60 7.42
CA PHE A 305 -0.73 9.64 8.04
C PHE A 305 0.68 9.72 7.45
N LEU A 306 1.33 8.58 7.18
CA LEU A 306 2.64 8.55 6.53
C LEU A 306 2.57 9.04 5.09
N ILE A 307 1.53 8.65 4.35
CA ILE A 307 1.25 9.21 3.04
C ILE A 307 1.14 10.72 3.19
N LYS A 308 0.26 11.25 4.06
CA LYS A 308 0.09 12.69 4.34
C LYS A 308 1.37 13.42 4.77
N LYS A 309 2.24 12.79 5.58
CA LYS A 309 3.51 13.39 6.03
C LYS A 309 4.56 13.41 4.93
N LYS A 310 4.59 12.43 4.03
CA LYS A 310 5.41 12.47 2.81
C LYS A 310 5.09 13.71 1.98
N ILE A 311 3.83 14.15 2.02
CA ILE A 311 3.31 15.30 1.27
C ILE A 311 3.67 16.67 1.87
N ARG A 312 4.12 16.75 3.13
CA ARG A 312 4.51 18.03 3.75
C ARG A 312 5.97 18.44 3.51
N VAL A 313 6.71 17.75 2.63
CA VAL A 313 8.16 17.89 2.48
C VAL A 313 8.60 18.17 1.06
#